data_AF-A0AAE0V4P5-F1
#
_entry.id   AF-A0AAE0V4P5-F1
#
_cell.length_a   1.000
_cell.length_b   1.000
_cell.length_c   1.000
_cell.angle_alpha   90.00
_cell.angle_beta   90.00
_cell.angle_gamma   90.00
#
_symmetry.space_group_name_H-M   'P 1'
#
loop_
_entity.id
_entity.type
_entity.pdbx_description
1 polymer ?
#
loop_
_entity_poly.entity_id
_entity_poly.type
_entity_poly.pdbx_seq_one_letter_code
_entity_poly.pdbx_strand_id
1 'polypeptide(L)'
;MQLLQKLCPHGVVTGSVNTSTQTGHHLISYHTLLSKFSLDVTSAKTFFYKEKLETSAQDPRKLHNIFSSLLNPPAPPSRSSLTAEDFATFYTEKIERICQNFMSFQTSPTSHSQHSATPSLTQLSTVASEEVLQITRSCNPTTCPLDPIPSAMLQTISADLLPFITTVINGSLTSGHVPTVFKKARVIPILKKPALDPSDISNYRPNNLHDPNQSGFKAAHSTETALLAVTEKLHAARSAKLSSVLILLDLSAAFDTVNHKTLLSTLRSLGICGTAWEWFASYLDGRPYQVTWKGLTSALCRLSTGVPQGSVLGPLLFSLYTHSLGKVISSHGFSYHCYADDTQLIFSFPPSDTTASAWISACLADISSWMTAHQLKLNPSKTELLIIPGDPSPAQDLVISLSNYMISPSATARNLGVTMDNQLSFSSHVTNVTCSFRFLLYHIRRIRPFLSTQATQVLVQSLVISRLDYCNSLLAAARIRFKTLMLAYKAKNGPVPSYLKDLVTPRTAPRSLRSTSTARLVPPSLREKAARRNPPHNEHGRRLPPRGEVPVGSAQGIYPSPQ
;
A
#
# COMPACT_ATOMS: atom_id res chain seq x y z
N MET A 1 35.61 9.01 -24.59
CA MET A 1 37.03 8.89 -24.99
C MET A 1 37.41 7.49 -25.48
N GLN A 2 36.98 6.37 -24.85
CA GLN A 2 37.29 5.01 -25.35
C GLN A 2 36.40 4.48 -26.50
N LEU A 3 35.33 5.19 -26.89
CA LEU A 3 34.44 4.78 -28.01
C LEU A 3 34.88 5.33 -29.39
N LEU A 4 35.78 6.32 -29.41
CA LEU A 4 36.21 7.02 -30.64
C LEU A 4 37.44 6.41 -31.32
N GLN A 5 38.11 5.45 -30.66
CA GLN A 5 39.32 4.81 -31.20
C GLN A 5 39.02 3.62 -32.11
N LYS A 6 37.74 3.26 -32.30
CA LYS A 6 37.28 2.10 -33.09
C LYS A 6 36.73 2.44 -34.48
N LEU A 7 36.78 3.70 -34.93
CA LEU A 7 36.15 4.13 -36.20
C LEU A 7 37.11 4.67 -37.26
N CYS A 8 38.43 4.50 -37.12
CA CYS A 8 39.38 4.84 -38.19
C CYS A 8 39.87 3.57 -38.91
N PRO A 9 39.58 3.38 -40.21
CA PRO A 9 40.20 2.34 -41.02
C PRO A 9 41.67 2.72 -41.30
N HIS A 10 42.57 1.73 -41.25
CA HIS A 10 43.95 1.87 -41.66
C HIS A 10 44.07 2.23 -43.16
N GLY A 11 44.87 3.25 -43.47
CA GLY A 11 45.24 3.60 -44.84
C GLY A 11 46.32 4.68 -44.87
N VAL A 12 47.51 4.30 -45.34
CA VAL A 12 48.76 5.06 -45.47
C VAL A 12 48.67 6.16 -46.53
N VAL A 13 49.14 7.38 -46.25
CA VAL A 13 49.88 8.22 -47.24
C VAL A 13 50.90 9.10 -46.50
N THR A 14 52.17 8.92 -46.86
CA THR A 14 53.32 9.77 -46.54
C THR A 14 53.26 11.09 -47.30
N GLY A 15 53.42 12.23 -46.61
CA GLY A 15 53.64 13.54 -47.25
C GLY A 15 53.83 14.65 -46.22
N SER A 16 55.01 15.27 -46.20
CA SER A 16 55.32 16.41 -45.34
C SER A 16 54.59 17.66 -45.85
N VAL A 17 53.69 18.21 -45.05
CA VAL A 17 53.11 19.54 -45.26
C VAL A 17 52.98 20.26 -43.92
N ASN A 18 53.45 21.51 -43.89
CA ASN A 18 53.47 22.48 -42.78
C ASN A 18 52.32 22.37 -41.76
N THR A 19 52.64 21.99 -40.53
CA THR A 19 51.66 21.59 -39.48
C THR A 19 51.22 22.68 -38.49
N SER A 20 51.70 23.92 -38.59
CA SER A 20 51.40 24.95 -37.57
C SER A 20 50.15 25.80 -37.84
N THR A 21 49.67 25.92 -39.08
CA THR A 21 48.46 26.72 -39.42
C THR A 21 47.22 25.88 -39.72
N GLN A 22 47.38 24.63 -40.18
CA GLN A 22 46.25 23.73 -40.48
C GLN A 22 45.55 23.23 -39.21
N THR A 23 46.29 22.99 -38.12
CA THR A 23 45.75 22.43 -36.86
C THR A 23 44.72 23.36 -36.19
N GLY A 24 44.90 24.68 -36.26
CA GLY A 24 43.93 25.66 -35.75
C GLY A 24 42.63 25.67 -36.56
N HIS A 25 42.72 25.60 -37.90
CA HIS A 25 41.55 25.52 -38.78
C HIS A 25 40.75 24.23 -38.59
N HIS A 26 41.42 23.09 -38.41
CA HIS A 26 40.76 21.82 -38.12
C HIS A 26 40.06 21.81 -36.76
N LEU A 27 40.66 22.45 -35.74
CA LEU A 27 40.05 22.57 -34.41
C LEU A 27 38.80 23.46 -34.43
N ILE A 28 38.84 24.59 -35.13
CA ILE A 28 37.68 25.49 -35.31
C ILE A 28 36.57 24.78 -36.10
N SER A 29 36.92 24.06 -37.16
CA SER A 29 35.98 23.26 -37.95
C SER A 29 35.33 22.16 -37.10
N TYR A 30 36.12 21.47 -36.27
CA TYR A 30 35.63 20.47 -35.33
C TYR A 30 34.65 21.06 -34.31
N HIS A 31 34.98 22.20 -33.68
CA HIS A 31 34.07 22.87 -32.74
C HIS A 31 32.77 23.34 -33.42
N THR A 32 32.86 23.81 -34.67
CA THR A 32 31.69 24.21 -35.46
C THR A 32 30.79 23.02 -35.77
N LEU A 33 31.38 21.89 -36.20
CA LEU A 33 30.66 20.64 -36.45
C LEU A 33 30.05 20.07 -35.17
N LEU A 34 30.76 20.12 -34.04
CA LEU A 34 30.26 19.66 -32.75
C LEU A 34 29.09 20.52 -32.25
N SER A 35 29.17 21.83 -32.44
CA SER A 35 28.09 22.77 -32.14
C SER A 35 26.87 22.49 -33.01
N LYS A 36 27.06 22.32 -34.32
CA LYS A 36 25.99 21.95 -35.26
C LYS A 36 25.35 20.61 -34.92
N PHE A 37 26.16 19.58 -34.66
CA PHE A 37 25.68 18.28 -34.20
C PHE A 37 24.88 18.39 -32.91
N SER A 38 25.36 19.15 -31.93
CA SER A 38 24.67 19.35 -30.65
C SER A 38 23.33 20.07 -30.84
N LEU A 39 23.27 21.07 -31.74
CA LEU A 39 22.04 21.76 -32.12
C LEU A 39 21.06 20.83 -32.82
N ASP A 40 21.52 20.06 -33.82
CA ASP A 40 20.68 19.13 -34.58
C ASP A 40 20.11 18.03 -33.67
N VAL A 41 20.93 17.46 -32.78
CA VAL A 41 20.50 16.48 -31.78
C VAL A 41 19.48 17.09 -30.81
N THR A 42 19.70 18.33 -30.37
CA THR A 42 18.76 19.03 -29.47
C THR A 42 17.44 19.30 -30.17
N SER A 43 17.48 19.76 -31.42
CA SER A 43 16.30 20.01 -32.24
C SER A 43 15.50 18.72 -32.49
N ALA A 44 16.16 17.65 -32.91
CA ALA A 44 15.53 16.34 -33.15
C ALA A 44 14.91 15.75 -31.88
N LYS A 45 15.62 15.82 -30.73
CA LYS A 45 15.06 15.40 -29.44
C LYS A 45 13.85 16.23 -29.04
N THR A 46 13.92 17.55 -29.23
CA THR A 46 12.82 18.46 -28.90
C THR A 46 11.59 18.13 -29.72
N PHE A 47 11.74 17.95 -31.03
CA PHE A 47 10.66 17.55 -31.93
C PHE A 47 10.06 16.21 -31.51
N PHE A 48 10.89 15.17 -31.34
CA PHE A 48 10.45 13.83 -30.94
C PHE A 48 9.65 13.83 -29.63
N TYR A 49 10.15 14.50 -28.58
CA TYR A 49 9.44 14.52 -27.29
C TYR A 49 8.21 15.41 -27.33
N LYS A 50 8.21 16.51 -28.08
CA LYS A 50 7.03 17.36 -28.27
C LYS A 50 5.91 16.57 -28.93
N GLU A 51 6.20 15.93 -30.07
CA GLU A 51 5.24 15.09 -30.78
C GLU A 51 4.71 13.97 -29.86
N LYS A 52 5.61 13.23 -29.22
CA LYS A 52 5.23 12.11 -28.33
C LYS A 52 4.36 12.54 -27.13
N LEU A 53 4.63 13.73 -26.57
CA LEU A 53 3.83 14.32 -25.48
C LEU A 53 2.46 14.80 -25.99
N GLU A 54 2.40 15.40 -27.18
CA GLU A 54 1.15 15.85 -27.82
C GLU A 54 0.25 14.66 -28.19
N THR A 55 0.80 13.62 -28.82
CA THR A 55 0.05 12.39 -29.16
C THR A 55 -0.45 11.64 -27.92
N SER A 56 0.24 11.79 -26.79
CA SER A 56 -0.11 11.13 -25.53
C SER A 56 -0.88 12.04 -24.57
N ALA A 57 -1.26 13.25 -24.97
CA ALA A 57 -1.78 14.30 -24.08
C ALA A 57 -3.03 13.89 -23.27
N GLN A 58 -3.83 12.97 -23.81
CA GLN A 58 -5.05 12.47 -23.17
C GLN A 58 -4.86 11.21 -22.31
N ASP A 59 -3.65 10.64 -22.26
CA ASP A 59 -3.35 9.44 -21.48
C ASP A 59 -2.32 9.77 -20.37
N PRO A 60 -2.80 10.03 -19.14
CA PRO A 60 -1.93 10.37 -18.00
C PRO A 60 -0.86 9.33 -17.70
N ARG A 61 -1.12 8.04 -17.96
CA ARG A 61 -0.18 6.94 -17.70
C ARG A 61 0.93 6.92 -18.75
N LYS A 62 0.60 7.12 -20.03
CA LYS A 62 1.63 7.27 -21.08
C LYS A 62 2.48 8.52 -20.86
N LEU A 63 1.87 9.66 -20.51
CA LEU A 63 2.60 10.88 -20.15
C LEU A 63 3.55 10.66 -18.96
N HIS A 64 3.07 9.99 -17.91
CA HIS A 64 3.89 9.63 -16.75
C HIS A 64 5.08 8.76 -17.16
N ASN A 65 4.88 7.75 -18.00
CA ASN A 65 5.95 6.86 -18.46
C ASN A 65 6.98 7.60 -19.33
N ILE A 66 6.53 8.46 -20.26
CA ILE A 66 7.40 9.30 -21.09
C ILE A 66 8.26 10.20 -20.19
N PHE A 67 7.63 10.87 -19.23
CA PHE A 67 8.33 11.76 -18.31
C PHE A 67 9.28 11.01 -17.37
N SER A 68 8.86 9.86 -16.83
CA SER A 68 9.71 9.01 -15.99
C SER A 68 10.94 8.52 -16.76
N SER A 69 10.80 8.16 -18.04
CA SER A 69 11.91 7.78 -18.90
C SER A 69 12.86 8.95 -19.22
N LEU A 70 12.36 10.19 -19.23
CA LEU A 70 13.17 11.40 -19.42
C LEU A 70 13.96 11.76 -18.16
N LEU A 71 13.36 11.58 -16.98
CA LEU A 71 13.99 11.90 -15.69
C LEU A 71 14.95 10.83 -15.22
N ASN A 72 14.57 9.57 -15.43
CA ASN A 72 15.36 8.40 -15.10
C ASN A 72 15.59 7.65 -16.43
N PRO A 73 16.53 8.10 -17.27
CA PRO A 73 16.87 7.38 -18.48
C PRO A 73 17.19 5.94 -18.07
N PRO A 74 16.55 4.93 -18.70
CA PRO A 74 16.81 3.54 -18.36
C PRO A 74 18.31 3.30 -18.47
N ALA A 75 18.87 2.57 -17.49
CA ALA A 75 20.25 2.13 -17.59
C ALA A 75 20.44 1.47 -18.98
N PRO A 76 21.61 1.64 -19.63
CA PRO A 76 21.90 0.90 -20.84
C PRO A 76 21.56 -0.57 -20.57
N PRO A 77 20.80 -1.24 -21.46
CA PRO A 77 20.26 -2.55 -21.17
C PRO A 77 21.40 -3.43 -20.69
N SER A 78 21.30 -3.90 -19.44
CA SER A 78 22.22 -4.94 -18.99
C SER A 78 22.08 -6.08 -20.01
N ARG A 79 23.20 -6.69 -20.40
CA ARG A 79 23.16 -7.91 -21.20
C ARG A 79 22.64 -9.02 -20.28
N SER A 80 21.37 -8.97 -19.92
CA SER A 80 20.74 -10.03 -19.14
C SER A 80 20.66 -11.26 -20.04
N SER A 81 21.37 -12.30 -19.67
CA SER A 81 21.33 -13.62 -20.32
C SER A 81 20.04 -14.39 -20.03
N LEU A 82 19.20 -13.88 -19.11
CA LEU A 82 17.95 -14.51 -18.70
C LEU A 82 17.00 -14.71 -19.88
N THR A 83 16.50 -15.93 -19.99
CA THR A 83 15.54 -16.41 -20.97
C THR A 83 14.15 -16.57 -20.36
N ALA A 84 13.12 -16.73 -21.19
CA ALA A 84 11.77 -17.04 -20.70
C ALA A 84 11.72 -18.33 -19.88
N GLU A 85 12.58 -19.30 -20.22
CA GLU A 85 12.68 -20.58 -19.52
C GLU A 85 13.25 -20.39 -18.11
N ASP A 86 14.28 -19.55 -17.94
CA ASP A 86 14.84 -19.25 -16.62
C ASP A 86 13.78 -18.67 -15.67
N PHE A 87 12.90 -17.81 -16.16
CA PHE A 87 11.76 -17.29 -15.39
C PHE A 87 10.73 -18.38 -15.08
N ALA A 88 10.38 -19.21 -16.06
CA ALA A 88 9.38 -20.26 -15.91
C ALA A 88 9.82 -21.31 -14.86
N THR A 89 11.07 -21.77 -14.96
CA THR A 89 11.71 -22.66 -13.99
C THR A 89 11.79 -22.02 -12.62
N PHE A 90 12.26 -20.77 -12.53
CA PHE A 90 12.35 -20.07 -11.24
C PHE A 90 11.01 -19.94 -10.53
N TYR A 91 9.93 -19.55 -11.24
CA TYR A 91 8.62 -19.41 -10.61
C TYR A 91 8.09 -20.75 -10.09
N THR A 92 8.26 -21.83 -10.87
CA THR A 92 7.85 -23.18 -10.48
C THR A 92 8.65 -23.65 -9.26
N GLU A 93 9.97 -23.65 -9.33
CA GLU A 93 10.85 -24.13 -8.26
C GLU A 93 10.74 -23.28 -7.00
N LYS A 94 10.53 -21.96 -7.12
CA LYS A 94 10.31 -21.09 -5.95
C LYS A 94 9.07 -21.52 -5.18
N ILE A 95 7.97 -21.77 -5.88
CA ILE A 95 6.71 -22.19 -5.26
C ILE A 95 6.88 -23.59 -4.65
N GLU A 96 7.47 -24.52 -5.38
CA GLU A 96 7.75 -25.88 -4.89
C GLU A 96 8.63 -25.87 -3.63
N ARG A 97 9.73 -25.11 -3.63
CA ARG A 97 10.59 -24.95 -2.44
C ARG A 97 9.86 -24.35 -1.25
N ILE A 98 8.96 -23.38 -1.48
CA ILE A 98 8.13 -22.84 -0.39
C ILE A 98 7.20 -23.93 0.14
N CYS A 99 6.52 -24.66 -0.75
CA CYS A 99 5.56 -25.72 -0.40
C CYS A 99 6.22 -26.90 0.33
N GLN A 100 7.43 -27.30 -0.07
CA GLN A 100 8.19 -28.38 0.57
C GLN A 100 8.48 -28.11 2.05
N ASN A 101 8.65 -26.84 2.46
CA ASN A 101 8.84 -26.49 3.88
C ASN A 101 7.63 -26.85 4.76
N PHE A 102 6.46 -27.08 4.16
CA PHE A 102 5.25 -27.47 4.88
C PHE A 102 5.02 -28.98 4.92
N MET A 103 5.70 -29.76 4.07
CA MET A 103 5.48 -31.22 3.97
C MET A 103 6.01 -31.99 5.19
N SER A 104 6.97 -31.43 5.93
CA SER A 104 7.48 -31.99 7.19
C SER A 104 6.51 -31.85 8.37
N PHE A 105 5.46 -31.03 8.24
CA PHE A 105 4.48 -30.76 9.30
C PHE A 105 3.13 -31.47 9.10
N GLN A 106 3.00 -32.33 8.09
CA GLN A 106 1.84 -33.22 7.95
C GLN A 106 1.90 -34.33 9.01
N THR A 107 1.58 -33.97 10.25
CA THR A 107 1.02 -34.91 11.20
C THR A 107 -0.46 -35.12 10.86
N SER A 108 -0.92 -36.36 11.07
CA SER A 108 -2.25 -36.88 10.73
C SER A 108 -3.37 -35.85 10.91
N PRO A 109 -4.41 -35.86 10.05
CA PRO A 109 -5.48 -34.88 10.12
C PRO A 109 -6.13 -34.94 11.51
N THR A 110 -5.87 -33.93 12.35
CA THR A 110 -6.74 -33.65 13.48
C THR A 110 -8.12 -33.43 12.89
N SER A 111 -9.02 -34.35 13.23
CA SER A 111 -10.44 -34.28 12.94
C SER A 111 -11.00 -32.96 13.49
N HIS A 112 -10.92 -31.89 12.69
CA HIS A 112 -11.71 -30.70 12.92
C HIS A 112 -13.16 -31.15 12.87
N SER A 113 -13.88 -30.98 14.00
CA SER A 113 -15.29 -31.30 14.08
C SER A 113 -15.98 -30.59 12.92
N GLN A 114 -16.57 -31.37 12.01
CA GLN A 114 -17.37 -30.83 10.93
C GLN A 114 -18.61 -30.18 11.55
N HIS A 115 -18.51 -28.91 11.91
CA HIS A 115 -19.70 -28.08 12.02
C HIS A 115 -20.21 -27.94 10.58
N SER A 116 -21.15 -28.81 10.23
CA SER A 116 -21.90 -28.71 8.98
C SER A 116 -22.71 -27.42 9.03
N ALA A 117 -22.15 -26.34 8.50
CA ALA A 117 -22.95 -25.20 8.11
C ALA A 117 -24.03 -25.70 7.15
N THR A 118 -25.28 -25.27 7.34
CA THR A 118 -26.34 -25.51 6.37
C THR A 118 -25.88 -25.00 4.99
N PRO A 119 -26.01 -25.80 3.91
CA PRO A 119 -25.51 -25.41 2.60
C PRO A 119 -26.17 -24.09 2.18
N SER A 120 -25.36 -23.06 1.99
CA SER A 120 -25.81 -21.70 1.66
C SER A 120 -25.74 -21.40 0.17
N LEU A 121 -24.86 -22.09 -0.58
CA LEU A 121 -24.70 -21.90 -2.02
C LEU A 121 -24.40 -23.24 -2.70
N THR A 122 -25.42 -23.87 -3.29
CA THR A 122 -25.30 -25.16 -3.97
C THR A 122 -25.11 -25.04 -5.48
N GLN A 123 -25.57 -23.93 -6.07
CA GLN A 123 -25.55 -23.67 -7.52
C GLN A 123 -25.27 -22.18 -7.79
N LEU A 124 -24.60 -21.86 -8.89
CA LEU A 124 -24.41 -20.50 -9.36
C LEU A 124 -25.58 -20.08 -10.25
N SER A 125 -26.11 -18.87 -10.05
CA SER A 125 -27.21 -18.34 -10.86
C SER A 125 -26.75 -18.04 -12.29
N THR A 126 -27.60 -18.32 -13.26
CA THR A 126 -27.39 -17.89 -14.66
C THR A 126 -27.44 -16.37 -14.76
N VAL A 127 -26.68 -15.83 -15.71
CA VAL A 127 -26.57 -14.40 -15.99
C VAL A 127 -27.47 -14.03 -17.17
N ALA A 128 -28.16 -12.90 -17.07
CA ALA A 128 -28.96 -12.37 -18.17
C ALA A 128 -28.07 -11.77 -19.27
N SER A 129 -28.51 -11.84 -20.53
CA SER A 129 -27.73 -11.28 -21.65
C SER A 129 -27.42 -9.80 -21.48
N GLU A 130 -28.34 -9.00 -20.94
CA GLU A 130 -28.09 -7.56 -20.70
C GLU A 130 -26.95 -7.31 -19.70
N GLU A 131 -26.87 -8.15 -18.66
CA GLU A 131 -25.81 -8.08 -17.66
C GLU A 131 -24.45 -8.48 -18.27
N VAL A 132 -24.43 -9.52 -19.12
CA VAL A 132 -23.22 -9.90 -19.88
C VAL A 132 -22.75 -8.74 -20.77
N LEU A 133 -23.67 -8.04 -21.42
CA LEU A 133 -23.35 -6.89 -22.28
C LEU A 133 -22.76 -5.72 -21.47
N GLN A 134 -23.39 -5.38 -20.33
CA GLN A 134 -22.88 -4.35 -19.42
C GLN A 134 -21.48 -4.69 -18.90
N ILE A 135 -21.28 -5.91 -18.39
CA ILE A 135 -19.98 -6.35 -17.88
C ILE A 135 -18.93 -6.24 -19.00
N THR A 136 -19.21 -6.76 -20.19
CA THR A 136 -18.28 -6.73 -21.33
C THR A 136 -17.86 -5.30 -21.69
N ARG A 137 -18.80 -4.36 -21.74
CA ARG A 137 -18.53 -2.95 -22.08
C ARG A 137 -17.83 -2.17 -20.97
N SER A 138 -18.07 -2.53 -19.70
CA SER A 138 -17.44 -1.87 -18.54
C SER A 138 -15.99 -2.31 -18.30
N CYS A 139 -15.58 -3.44 -18.87
CA CYS A 139 -14.22 -3.97 -18.69
C CYS A 139 -13.18 -3.07 -19.36
N ASN A 140 -11.97 -2.99 -18.78
CA ASN A 140 -10.85 -2.36 -19.46
C ASN A 140 -10.48 -3.21 -20.70
N PRO A 141 -10.23 -2.62 -21.89
CA PRO A 141 -9.91 -3.37 -23.11
C PRO A 141 -8.46 -3.87 -23.11
N THR A 142 -8.08 -4.66 -22.10
CA THR A 142 -6.75 -5.29 -22.01
C THR A 142 -6.76 -6.62 -22.75
N THR A 143 -6.04 -6.68 -23.87
CA THR A 143 -5.98 -7.88 -24.72
C THR A 143 -4.82 -8.78 -24.33
N CYS A 144 -5.11 -10.06 -24.08
CA CYS A 144 -4.10 -11.09 -24.04
C CYS A 144 -3.78 -11.50 -25.49
N PRO A 145 -2.52 -11.64 -25.91
CA PRO A 145 -2.24 -12.10 -27.28
C PRO A 145 -2.58 -13.60 -27.52
N LEU A 146 -3.23 -14.27 -26.55
CA LEU A 146 -3.80 -15.62 -26.72
C LEU A 146 -5.28 -15.52 -27.08
N ASP A 147 -5.88 -14.34 -26.94
CA ASP A 147 -7.27 -14.10 -27.25
C ASP A 147 -7.47 -14.14 -28.77
N PRO A 148 -8.56 -14.75 -29.25
CA PRO A 148 -8.83 -14.85 -30.68
C PRO A 148 -9.15 -13.50 -31.33
N ILE A 149 -9.62 -12.53 -30.54
CA ILE A 149 -9.92 -11.18 -30.97
C ILE A 149 -9.49 -10.15 -29.91
N PRO A 150 -9.05 -8.96 -30.32
CA PRO A 150 -8.77 -7.89 -29.36
C PRO A 150 -9.98 -7.52 -28.52
N SER A 151 -9.77 -7.23 -27.24
CA SER A 151 -10.83 -6.90 -26.27
C SER A 151 -11.63 -5.67 -26.68
N ALA A 152 -10.97 -4.66 -27.26
CA ALA A 152 -11.65 -3.47 -27.81
C ALA A 152 -12.59 -3.84 -28.97
N MET A 153 -12.17 -4.79 -29.82
CA MET A 153 -12.99 -5.27 -30.92
C MET A 153 -14.16 -6.10 -30.40
N LEU A 154 -13.92 -7.01 -29.44
CA LEU A 154 -14.96 -7.76 -28.74
C LEU A 154 -16.01 -6.83 -28.12
N GLN A 155 -15.60 -5.72 -27.52
CA GLN A 155 -16.52 -4.72 -26.96
C GLN A 155 -17.39 -4.07 -28.03
N THR A 156 -16.80 -3.70 -29.17
CA THR A 156 -17.52 -3.11 -30.31
C THR A 156 -18.58 -4.06 -30.87
N ILE A 157 -18.23 -5.34 -31.06
CA ILE A 157 -19.12 -6.36 -31.65
C ILE A 157 -19.88 -7.19 -30.60
N SER A 158 -19.83 -6.79 -29.33
CA SER A 158 -20.35 -7.57 -28.19
C SER A 158 -21.85 -7.85 -28.30
N ALA A 159 -22.62 -6.95 -28.91
CA ALA A 159 -24.05 -7.10 -29.12
C ALA A 159 -24.38 -8.29 -30.05
N ASP A 160 -23.61 -8.45 -31.12
CA ASP A 160 -23.81 -9.52 -32.10
C ASP A 160 -23.39 -10.89 -31.55
N LEU A 161 -22.37 -10.90 -30.68
CA LEU A 161 -21.86 -12.12 -30.04
C LEU A 161 -22.59 -12.49 -28.74
N LEU A 162 -23.49 -11.63 -28.26
CA LEU A 162 -24.09 -11.73 -26.95
C LEU A 162 -24.80 -13.08 -26.67
N PRO A 163 -25.59 -13.66 -27.59
CA PRO A 163 -26.26 -14.94 -27.34
C PRO A 163 -25.26 -16.08 -27.11
N PHE A 164 -24.16 -16.09 -27.88
CA PHE A 164 -23.13 -17.13 -27.80
C PHE A 164 -22.32 -17.00 -26.50
N ILE A 165 -21.90 -15.78 -26.17
CA ILE A 165 -21.16 -15.50 -24.93
C ILE A 165 -22.02 -15.88 -23.71
N THR A 166 -23.30 -15.47 -23.71
CA THR A 166 -24.25 -15.79 -22.63
C THR A 166 -24.43 -17.30 -22.49
N THR A 167 -24.59 -18.02 -23.61
CA THR A 167 -24.78 -19.48 -23.60
C THR A 167 -23.57 -20.19 -23.01
N VAL A 168 -22.35 -19.79 -23.39
CA VAL A 168 -21.11 -20.38 -22.87
C VAL A 168 -20.93 -20.09 -21.38
N ILE A 169 -21.22 -18.86 -20.93
CA ILE A 169 -21.15 -18.49 -19.51
C ILE A 169 -22.17 -19.31 -18.70
N ASN A 170 -23.43 -19.33 -19.12
CA ASN A 170 -24.48 -20.05 -18.39
C ASN A 170 -24.27 -21.57 -18.40
N GLY A 171 -23.77 -22.13 -19.50
CA GLY A 171 -23.35 -23.53 -19.56
C GLY A 171 -22.25 -23.86 -18.55
N SER A 172 -21.25 -22.97 -18.42
CA SER A 172 -20.18 -23.11 -17.41
C SER A 172 -20.73 -23.05 -15.98
N LEU A 173 -21.56 -22.05 -15.65
CA LEU A 173 -22.12 -21.85 -14.31
C LEU A 173 -23.05 -23.00 -13.88
N THR A 174 -23.89 -23.50 -14.78
CA THR A 174 -24.85 -24.57 -14.49
C THR A 174 -24.19 -25.94 -14.39
N SER A 175 -23.21 -26.24 -15.25
CA SER A 175 -22.49 -27.52 -15.24
C SER A 175 -21.45 -27.63 -14.13
N GLY A 176 -21.09 -26.53 -13.46
CA GLY A 176 -20.00 -26.52 -12.50
C GLY A 176 -18.62 -26.70 -13.15
N HIS A 177 -18.48 -26.43 -14.46
CA HIS A 177 -17.23 -26.66 -15.18
C HIS A 177 -16.76 -25.44 -15.97
N VAL A 178 -15.50 -25.06 -15.76
CA VAL A 178 -14.84 -23.97 -16.49
C VAL A 178 -14.15 -24.54 -17.73
N PRO A 179 -14.47 -24.07 -18.96
CA PRO A 179 -13.82 -24.53 -20.18
C PRO A 179 -12.29 -24.41 -20.13
N THR A 180 -11.59 -25.45 -20.56
CA THR A 180 -10.11 -25.52 -20.54
C THR A 180 -9.45 -24.39 -21.34
N VAL A 181 -10.08 -23.93 -22.42
CA VAL A 181 -9.62 -22.79 -23.22
C VAL A 181 -9.54 -21.48 -22.43
N PHE A 182 -10.39 -21.29 -21.41
CA PHE A 182 -10.40 -20.10 -20.55
C PHE A 182 -9.37 -20.18 -19.42
N LYS A 183 -8.73 -21.34 -19.22
CA LYS A 183 -7.77 -21.57 -18.12
C LYS A 183 -6.33 -21.21 -18.50
N LYS A 184 -6.03 -21.11 -19.80
CA LYS A 184 -4.70 -20.78 -20.33
C LYS A 184 -4.33 -19.33 -19.99
N ALA A 185 -3.11 -19.11 -19.52
CA ALA A 185 -2.63 -17.78 -19.18
C ALA A 185 -1.22 -17.51 -19.74
N ARG A 186 -0.95 -16.26 -20.10
CA ARG A 186 0.40 -15.76 -20.40
C ARG A 186 0.86 -14.83 -19.29
N VAL A 187 1.99 -15.17 -18.68
CA VAL A 187 2.59 -14.38 -17.61
C VAL A 187 3.64 -13.45 -18.21
N ILE A 188 3.46 -12.16 -17.98
CA ILE A 188 4.45 -11.13 -18.30
C ILE A 188 5.01 -10.61 -16.98
N PRO A 189 6.30 -10.84 -16.68
CA PRO A 189 6.91 -10.31 -15.47
C PRO A 189 6.84 -8.76 -15.43
N ILE A 190 6.16 -8.19 -14.44
CA ILE A 190 6.19 -6.76 -14.04
C ILE A 190 6.96 -6.47 -12.73
N LEU A 191 8.00 -5.63 -12.80
CA LEU A 191 8.82 -5.27 -11.64
C LEU A 191 8.03 -4.59 -10.51
N LYS A 192 8.36 -4.96 -9.27
CA LYS A 192 7.79 -4.51 -7.99
C LYS A 192 8.00 -3.01 -7.81
N LYS A 193 9.15 -2.51 -8.26
CA LYS A 193 9.51 -1.09 -8.30
C LYS A 193 10.41 -0.85 -9.52
N PRO A 194 10.31 0.31 -10.19
CA PRO A 194 11.10 0.60 -11.39
C PRO A 194 12.62 0.63 -11.19
N ALA A 195 13.09 0.84 -9.95
CA ALA A 195 14.51 0.95 -9.61
C ALA A 195 15.15 -0.38 -9.14
N LEU A 196 14.37 -1.46 -9.07
CA LEU A 196 14.90 -2.78 -8.69
C LEU A 196 15.58 -3.43 -9.88
N ASP A 197 16.60 -4.25 -9.62
CA ASP A 197 17.33 -4.96 -10.67
C ASP A 197 16.36 -5.85 -11.47
N PRO A 198 16.19 -5.59 -12.78
CA PRO A 198 15.37 -6.43 -13.67
C PRO A 198 15.90 -7.87 -13.80
N SER A 199 17.14 -8.11 -13.40
CA SER A 199 17.80 -9.41 -13.40
C SER A 199 17.47 -10.24 -12.14
N ASP A 200 16.86 -9.61 -11.12
CA ASP A 200 16.42 -10.30 -9.91
C ASP A 200 14.91 -10.63 -9.98
N ILE A 201 14.63 -11.92 -10.18
CA ILE A 201 13.30 -12.49 -10.38
C ILE A 201 12.44 -12.42 -9.10
N SER A 202 13.01 -12.09 -7.93
CA SER A 202 12.24 -11.92 -6.69
C SER A 202 11.33 -10.68 -6.70
N ASN A 203 11.45 -9.82 -7.72
CA ASN A 203 10.84 -8.50 -7.78
C ASN A 203 9.46 -8.42 -8.46
N TYR A 204 8.51 -9.36 -8.34
CA TYR A 204 7.19 -9.34 -9.06
C TYR A 204 5.93 -9.60 -8.13
N ARG A 205 4.66 -9.16 -8.40
CA ARG A 205 3.48 -9.13 -7.43
C ARG A 205 2.01 -9.31 -7.96
N PRO A 206 1.04 -9.91 -7.18
CA PRO A 206 -0.43 -9.66 -7.31
C PRO A 206 -1.40 -9.73 -6.07
N ASN A 207 -2.73 -9.52 -6.29
CA ASN A 207 -3.78 -8.85 -5.45
C ASN A 207 -5.29 -9.29 -5.69
N ASN A 208 -6.28 -8.97 -4.77
CA ASN A 208 -7.83 -8.93 -4.61
C ASN A 208 -8.50 -9.58 -3.31
N LEU A 209 -9.79 -9.37 -2.87
CA LEU A 209 -10.29 -9.63 -1.45
C LEU A 209 -11.71 -10.21 -1.12
N HIS A 210 -11.99 -10.50 0.20
CA HIS A 210 -13.14 -10.18 1.12
C HIS A 210 -12.96 -10.59 2.66
N ASP A 211 -12.87 -9.64 3.61
CA ASP A 211 -13.09 -9.74 5.11
C ASP A 211 -13.55 -8.33 5.62
N PRO A 212 -14.40 -8.17 6.66
CA PRO A 212 -14.78 -6.86 7.22
C PRO A 212 -13.61 -5.95 7.68
N ASN A 213 -12.56 -6.51 8.29
CA ASN A 213 -11.32 -5.79 8.68
C ASN A 213 -10.30 -5.73 7.54
N GLN A 214 -10.76 -5.94 6.31
CA GLN A 214 -9.94 -6.15 5.14
C GLN A 214 -10.34 -5.07 4.14
N SER A 215 -9.44 -4.11 3.95
CA SER A 215 -9.68 -2.93 3.12
C SER A 215 -9.05 -3.04 1.74
N GLY A 216 -8.16 -4.02 1.52
CA GLY A 216 -7.66 -4.25 0.17
C GLY A 216 -8.86 -4.47 -0.72
N PHE A 217 -8.86 -3.93 -1.94
CA PHE A 217 -9.58 -4.62 -3.01
C PHE A 217 -11.10 -4.77 -2.87
N LYS A 218 -11.67 -3.95 -1.98
CA LYS A 218 -13.07 -3.88 -1.60
C LYS A 218 -13.59 -2.51 -2.01
N ALA A 219 -14.78 -2.46 -2.59
CA ALA A 219 -15.39 -1.20 -3.02
C ALA A 219 -15.55 -0.25 -1.81
N ALA A 220 -15.33 1.05 -2.04
CA ALA A 220 -15.32 2.10 -1.01
C ALA A 220 -14.26 1.95 0.11
N HIS A 221 -13.32 1.02 -0.04
CA HIS A 221 -12.13 0.93 0.82
C HIS A 221 -10.87 1.31 0.02
N SER A 222 -9.91 1.92 0.70
CA SER A 222 -8.60 2.33 0.16
C SER A 222 -7.51 2.14 1.20
N THR A 223 -6.24 2.29 0.79
CA THR A 223 -5.11 2.34 1.72
C THR A 223 -5.31 3.42 2.77
N GLU A 224 -5.87 4.56 2.40
CA GLU A 224 -6.18 5.66 3.32
C GLU A 224 -7.21 5.25 4.39
N THR A 225 -8.32 4.61 4.00
CA THR A 225 -9.32 4.14 4.98
C THR A 225 -8.74 3.11 5.96
N ALA A 226 -7.86 2.21 5.47
CA ALA A 226 -7.19 1.21 6.30
C ALA A 226 -6.25 1.87 7.31
N LEU A 227 -5.41 2.79 6.84
CA LEU A 227 -4.47 3.50 7.70
C LEU A 227 -5.19 4.40 8.70
N LEU A 228 -6.30 5.06 8.31
CA LEU A 228 -7.12 5.85 9.23
C LEU A 228 -7.63 5.00 10.39
N ALA A 229 -8.23 3.83 10.10
CA ALA A 229 -8.73 2.91 11.12
C ALA A 229 -7.62 2.46 12.10
N VAL A 230 -6.44 2.14 11.57
CA VAL A 230 -5.27 1.76 12.37
C VAL A 230 -4.78 2.93 13.23
N THR A 231 -4.61 4.11 12.64
CA THR A 231 -4.09 5.29 13.36
C THR A 231 -5.05 5.80 14.42
N GLU A 232 -6.36 5.74 14.18
CA GLU A 232 -7.36 6.15 15.16
C GLU A 232 -7.32 5.26 16.40
N LYS A 233 -7.21 3.93 16.23
CA LYS A 233 -7.03 2.99 17.34
C LYS A 233 -5.78 3.31 18.17
N LEU A 234 -4.66 3.60 17.50
CA LEU A 234 -3.41 3.96 18.17
C LEU A 234 -3.51 5.31 18.91
N HIS A 235 -4.18 6.30 18.32
CA HIS A 235 -4.44 7.59 18.97
C HIS A 235 -5.37 7.46 20.18
N ALA A 236 -6.43 6.65 20.07
CA ALA A 236 -7.35 6.37 21.17
C ALA A 236 -6.62 5.69 22.34
N ALA A 237 -5.80 4.66 22.06
CA ALA A 237 -5.01 3.98 23.07
C ALA A 237 -4.02 4.92 23.78
N ARG A 238 -3.30 5.76 23.02
CA ARG A 238 -2.41 6.77 23.59
C ARG A 238 -3.17 7.78 24.44
N SER A 239 -4.36 8.21 24.01
CA SER A 239 -5.21 9.13 24.78
C SER A 239 -5.67 8.52 26.11
N ALA A 240 -5.84 7.19 26.14
CA ALA A 240 -6.07 6.40 27.34
C ALA A 240 -4.79 6.09 28.15
N LYS A 241 -3.64 6.69 27.81
CA LYS A 241 -2.32 6.49 28.42
C LYS A 241 -1.78 5.04 28.32
N LEU A 242 -2.26 4.28 27.34
CA LEU A 242 -1.75 2.94 27.05
C LEU A 242 -0.59 3.02 26.05
N SER A 243 0.37 2.11 26.20
CA SER A 243 1.32 1.79 25.14
C SER A 243 0.64 0.89 24.11
N SER A 244 1.11 0.92 22.86
CA SER A 244 0.62 0.04 21.81
C SER A 244 1.75 -0.49 20.94
N VAL A 245 1.59 -1.70 20.43
CA VAL A 245 2.41 -2.25 19.34
C VAL A 245 1.61 -2.26 18.05
N LEU A 246 2.28 -1.91 16.96
CA LEU A 246 1.84 -2.13 15.59
C LEU A 246 2.82 -3.13 14.95
N ILE A 247 2.31 -4.31 14.57
CA ILE A 247 3.11 -5.37 13.94
C ILE A 247 2.64 -5.52 12.50
N LEU A 248 3.55 -5.33 11.55
CA LEU A 248 3.27 -5.45 10.12
C LEU A 248 3.81 -6.79 9.64
N LEU A 249 2.91 -7.77 9.41
CA LEU A 249 3.26 -9.08 8.92
C LEU A 249 3.40 -9.07 7.39
N ASP A 250 4.46 -9.70 6.87
CA ASP A 250 4.70 -9.90 5.43
C ASP A 250 4.63 -11.39 5.09
N LEU A 251 3.91 -11.74 4.02
CA LEU A 251 3.85 -13.10 3.50
C LEU A 251 4.77 -13.27 2.29
N SER A 252 5.43 -14.42 2.20
CA SER A 252 6.21 -14.80 1.03
C SER A 252 5.31 -15.44 -0.02
N ALA A 253 5.07 -14.72 -1.13
CA ALA A 253 4.33 -15.24 -2.29
C ALA A 253 2.92 -15.76 -1.92
N ALA A 254 2.15 -14.92 -1.20
CA ALA A 254 0.89 -15.30 -0.58
C ALA A 254 -0.14 -15.89 -1.58
N PHE A 255 -0.36 -15.21 -2.72
CA PHE A 255 -1.30 -15.69 -3.75
C PHE A 255 -0.80 -16.95 -4.47
N ASP A 256 0.52 -17.10 -4.63
CA ASP A 256 1.14 -18.24 -5.33
C ASP A 256 1.14 -19.53 -4.50
N THR A 257 1.04 -19.40 -3.17
CA THR A 257 1.15 -20.50 -2.20
C THR A 257 -0.20 -21.02 -1.71
N VAL A 258 -1.32 -20.43 -2.15
CA VAL A 258 -2.67 -20.88 -1.77
C VAL A 258 -2.87 -22.35 -2.12
N ASN A 259 -3.05 -23.20 -1.11
CA ASN A 259 -3.29 -24.62 -1.35
C ASN A 259 -4.73 -24.85 -1.83
N HIS A 260 -4.90 -25.49 -3.00
CA HIS A 260 -6.24 -25.73 -3.55
C HIS A 260 -7.10 -26.65 -2.68
N LYS A 261 -6.52 -27.67 -2.01
CA LYS A 261 -7.28 -28.57 -1.13
C LYS A 261 -7.79 -27.83 0.10
N THR A 262 -6.92 -27.06 0.75
CA THR A 262 -7.30 -26.23 1.90
C THR A 262 -8.34 -25.18 1.50
N LEU A 263 -8.16 -24.50 0.36
CA LEU A 263 -9.12 -23.53 -0.15
C LEU A 263 -10.49 -24.16 -0.41
N LEU A 264 -10.54 -25.28 -1.14
CA LEU A 264 -11.80 -25.96 -1.46
C LEU A 264 -12.48 -26.53 -0.21
N SER A 265 -11.72 -26.98 0.78
CA SER A 265 -12.21 -27.36 2.11
C SER A 265 -12.84 -26.16 2.83
N THR A 266 -12.17 -25.01 2.82
CA THR A 266 -12.69 -23.77 3.42
C THR A 266 -13.95 -23.28 2.73
N LEU A 267 -14.03 -23.33 1.39
CA LEU A 267 -15.28 -22.99 0.68
C LEU A 267 -16.44 -23.90 1.11
N ARG A 268 -16.15 -25.20 1.31
CA ARG A 268 -17.14 -26.17 1.78
C ARG A 268 -17.61 -25.90 3.20
N SER A 269 -16.71 -25.51 4.11
CA SER A 269 -17.07 -25.15 5.49
C SER A 269 -17.86 -23.84 5.57
N LEU A 270 -17.70 -22.94 4.59
CA LEU A 270 -18.51 -21.74 4.40
C LEU A 270 -19.89 -22.02 3.77
N GLY A 271 -20.23 -23.29 3.50
CA GLY A 271 -21.53 -23.69 2.97
C GLY A 271 -21.64 -23.68 1.44
N ILE A 272 -20.51 -23.58 0.71
CA ILE A 272 -20.48 -23.72 -0.76
C ILE A 272 -20.37 -25.20 -1.10
N CYS A 273 -21.36 -25.73 -1.83
CA CYS A 273 -21.50 -27.15 -2.16
C CYS A 273 -22.02 -27.32 -3.59
N GLY A 274 -22.26 -28.57 -4.03
CA GLY A 274 -22.87 -28.86 -5.33
C GLY A 274 -22.08 -28.33 -6.53
N THR A 275 -22.79 -27.95 -7.59
CA THR A 275 -22.18 -27.46 -8.84
C THR A 275 -21.43 -26.15 -8.65
N ALA A 276 -21.81 -25.33 -7.65
CA ALA A 276 -21.05 -24.12 -7.30
C ALA A 276 -19.64 -24.48 -6.79
N TRP A 277 -19.53 -25.48 -5.93
CA TRP A 277 -18.22 -25.95 -5.44
C TRP A 277 -17.40 -26.60 -6.56
N GLU A 278 -18.03 -27.42 -7.41
CA GLU A 278 -17.39 -28.04 -8.58
C GLU A 278 -16.84 -26.99 -9.53
N TRP A 279 -17.55 -25.87 -9.70
CA TRP A 279 -17.10 -24.74 -10.52
C TRP A 279 -15.77 -24.18 -10.01
N PHE A 280 -15.65 -23.94 -8.70
CA PHE A 280 -14.39 -23.47 -8.10
C PHE A 280 -13.27 -24.51 -8.20
N ALA A 281 -13.58 -25.78 -8.00
CA ALA A 281 -12.61 -26.87 -8.16
C ALA A 281 -12.08 -26.90 -9.61
N SER A 282 -12.98 -26.85 -10.60
CA SER A 282 -12.61 -26.75 -12.01
C SER A 282 -11.87 -25.45 -12.32
N TYR A 283 -12.24 -24.32 -11.72
CA TYR A 283 -11.59 -23.03 -11.96
C TYR A 283 -10.12 -23.01 -11.54
N LEU A 284 -9.78 -23.74 -10.47
CA LEU A 284 -8.43 -23.84 -9.90
C LEU A 284 -7.60 -24.94 -10.58
N ASP A 285 -8.23 -26.05 -10.96
CA ASP A 285 -7.54 -27.21 -11.52
C ASP A 285 -7.09 -27.01 -12.98
N GLY A 286 -5.97 -27.65 -13.32
CA GLY A 286 -5.52 -27.82 -14.70
C GLY A 286 -5.24 -26.51 -15.43
N ARG A 287 -4.56 -25.54 -14.78
CA ARG A 287 -4.22 -24.24 -15.37
C ARG A 287 -2.78 -24.18 -15.85
N PRO A 288 -2.54 -24.40 -17.16
CA PRO A 288 -1.22 -24.20 -17.71
C PRO A 288 -0.91 -22.72 -17.90
N TYR A 289 0.37 -22.36 -17.74
CA TYR A 289 0.86 -21.03 -18.04
C TYR A 289 2.15 -21.09 -18.85
N GLN A 290 2.45 -19.98 -19.53
CA GLN A 290 3.72 -19.75 -20.20
C GLN A 290 4.25 -18.37 -19.82
N VAL A 291 5.57 -18.24 -19.78
CA VAL A 291 6.23 -16.97 -19.54
C VAL A 291 6.71 -16.40 -20.87
N THR A 292 6.45 -15.11 -21.11
CA THR A 292 7.04 -14.40 -22.24
C THR A 292 8.05 -13.37 -21.73
N TRP A 293 9.28 -13.47 -22.20
CA TRP A 293 10.38 -12.57 -21.88
C TRP A 293 11.12 -12.14 -23.15
N LYS A 294 11.23 -10.82 -23.37
CA LYS A 294 11.84 -10.22 -24.57
C LYS A 294 11.29 -10.80 -25.90
N GLY A 295 10.00 -11.12 -25.93
CA GLY A 295 9.31 -11.67 -27.12
C GLY A 295 9.47 -13.18 -27.32
N LEU A 296 10.33 -13.85 -26.55
CA LEU A 296 10.44 -15.31 -26.53
C LEU A 296 9.52 -15.89 -25.47
N THR A 297 8.95 -17.08 -25.73
CA THR A 297 7.99 -17.73 -24.84
C THR A 297 8.54 -19.08 -24.37
N SER A 298 8.35 -19.39 -23.10
CA SER A 298 8.80 -20.64 -22.47
C SER A 298 7.97 -21.85 -22.92
N ALA A 299 8.43 -23.04 -22.52
CA ALA A 299 7.59 -24.22 -22.48
C ALA A 299 6.36 -24.02 -21.57
N LEU A 300 5.36 -24.88 -21.75
CA LEU A 300 4.12 -24.85 -20.98
C LEU A 300 4.36 -25.46 -19.59
N CYS A 301 4.13 -24.64 -18.56
CA CYS A 301 4.30 -25.01 -17.16
C CYS A 301 2.94 -25.22 -16.49
N ARG A 302 2.93 -25.94 -15.37
CA ARG A 302 1.73 -26.19 -14.55
C ARG A 302 2.05 -25.86 -13.10
N LEU A 303 1.09 -25.24 -12.42
CA LEU A 303 1.13 -25.07 -10.97
C LEU A 303 -0.01 -25.85 -10.33
N SER A 304 0.29 -26.52 -9.23
CA SER A 304 -0.67 -27.26 -8.40
C SER A 304 -1.19 -26.45 -7.21
N THR A 305 -0.67 -25.24 -7.03
CA THR A 305 -1.03 -24.30 -5.96
C THR A 305 -1.14 -22.90 -6.51
N GLY A 306 -1.74 -22.03 -5.69
CA GLY A 306 -1.89 -20.62 -5.95
C GLY A 306 -3.18 -20.28 -6.66
N VAL A 307 -3.56 -19.02 -6.56
CA VAL A 307 -4.65 -18.45 -7.33
C VAL A 307 -4.08 -17.58 -8.45
N PRO A 308 -4.70 -17.53 -9.64
CA PRO A 308 -4.08 -16.85 -10.77
C PRO A 308 -3.95 -15.36 -10.52
N GLN A 309 -2.70 -14.91 -10.58
CA GLN A 309 -2.30 -13.53 -10.58
C GLN A 309 -3.03 -12.72 -11.67
N GLY A 310 -3.68 -11.63 -11.29
CA GLY A 310 -4.41 -10.76 -12.22
C GLY A 310 -5.79 -11.28 -12.63
N SER A 311 -6.21 -12.42 -12.10
CA SER A 311 -7.61 -12.84 -12.19
C SER A 311 -8.50 -11.98 -11.31
N VAL A 312 -9.78 -11.86 -11.69
CA VAL A 312 -10.80 -11.14 -10.89
C VAL A 312 -11.12 -11.90 -9.59
N LEU A 313 -11.04 -13.24 -9.60
CA LEU A 313 -11.47 -14.09 -8.48
C LEU A 313 -10.37 -14.45 -7.48
N GLY A 314 -9.11 -14.59 -7.91
CA GLY A 314 -8.02 -15.06 -7.04
C GLY A 314 -7.91 -14.28 -5.73
N PRO A 315 -7.89 -12.95 -5.82
CA PRO A 315 -8.53 -12.06 -4.89
C PRO A 315 -9.45 -12.55 -3.75
N LEU A 316 -10.73 -12.70 -4.07
CA LEU A 316 -11.81 -13.19 -3.23
C LEU A 316 -11.42 -14.52 -2.61
N LEU A 317 -10.86 -15.42 -3.42
CA LEU A 317 -10.43 -16.74 -2.97
C LEU A 317 -9.35 -16.65 -1.89
N PHE A 318 -8.37 -15.76 -2.00
CA PHE A 318 -7.33 -15.56 -0.97
C PHE A 318 -7.90 -15.05 0.36
N SER A 319 -8.97 -14.25 0.32
CA SER A 319 -9.57 -13.78 1.57
C SER A 319 -10.51 -14.78 2.21
N LEU A 320 -11.26 -15.54 1.40
CA LEU A 320 -11.99 -16.69 1.92
C LEU A 320 -11.02 -17.69 2.54
N TYR A 321 -9.84 -17.88 1.92
CA TYR A 321 -8.75 -18.70 2.45
C TYR A 321 -8.24 -18.25 3.82
N THR A 322 -8.11 -16.92 4.01
CA THR A 322 -7.58 -16.32 5.25
C THR A 322 -8.65 -15.92 6.26
N HIS A 323 -9.94 -16.14 5.96
CA HIS A 323 -11.06 -15.66 6.79
C HIS A 323 -10.99 -16.09 8.25
N SER A 324 -10.50 -17.30 8.56
CA SER A 324 -10.39 -17.79 9.93
C SER A 324 -9.22 -17.18 10.72
N LEU A 325 -8.23 -16.55 10.07
CA LEU A 325 -7.08 -15.95 10.73
C LEU A 325 -7.51 -14.88 11.74
N GLY A 326 -8.53 -14.09 11.40
CA GLY A 326 -9.08 -13.07 12.30
C GLY A 326 -9.56 -13.61 13.65
N LYS A 327 -10.06 -14.86 13.68
CA LYS A 327 -10.48 -15.53 14.94
C LYS A 327 -9.29 -15.87 15.82
N VAL A 328 -8.20 -16.34 15.22
CA VAL A 328 -6.94 -16.61 15.94
C VAL A 328 -6.42 -15.33 16.55
N ILE A 329 -6.32 -14.26 15.76
CA ILE A 329 -5.84 -12.95 16.23
C ILE A 329 -6.72 -12.42 17.38
N SER A 330 -8.03 -12.42 17.19
CA SER A 330 -8.98 -11.88 18.17
C SER A 330 -9.01 -12.67 19.47
N SER A 331 -8.72 -13.99 19.43
CA SER A 331 -8.66 -14.83 20.64
C SER A 331 -7.56 -14.41 21.62
N HIS A 332 -6.51 -13.74 21.12
CA HIS A 332 -5.43 -13.16 21.92
C HIS A 332 -5.70 -11.71 22.35
N GLY A 333 -6.88 -11.16 22.06
CA GLY A 333 -7.23 -9.77 22.36
C GLY A 333 -6.60 -8.73 21.42
N PHE A 334 -6.02 -9.17 20.30
CA PHE A 334 -5.46 -8.27 19.30
C PHE A 334 -6.56 -7.72 18.39
N SER A 335 -6.45 -6.43 18.08
CA SER A 335 -7.10 -5.86 16.90
C SER A 335 -6.25 -6.13 15.66
N TYR A 336 -6.87 -6.23 14.50
CA TYR A 336 -6.14 -6.29 13.24
C TYR A 336 -6.82 -5.50 12.14
N HIS A 337 -6.02 -5.18 11.13
CA HIS A 337 -6.50 -4.64 9.85
C HIS A 337 -5.68 -5.27 8.74
N CYS A 338 -6.35 -5.80 7.73
CA CYS A 338 -5.71 -6.38 6.55
C CYS A 338 -5.88 -5.44 5.35
N TYR A 339 -4.90 -5.49 4.46
CA TYR A 339 -5.02 -4.95 3.11
C TYR A 339 -4.29 -5.91 2.19
N ALA A 340 -5.02 -6.69 1.39
CA ALA A 340 -4.41 -7.78 0.62
C ALA A 340 -3.78 -8.85 1.54
N ASP A 341 -2.57 -9.28 1.22
CA ASP A 341 -1.70 -10.10 2.04
C ASP A 341 -1.07 -9.34 3.22
N ASP A 342 -1.05 -8.00 3.21
CA ASP A 342 -0.53 -7.20 4.33
C ASP A 342 -1.48 -7.32 5.54
N THR A 343 -0.98 -7.87 6.65
CA THR A 343 -1.73 -8.02 7.90
C THR A 343 -1.10 -7.17 8.99
N GLN A 344 -1.89 -6.28 9.57
CA GLN A 344 -1.45 -5.30 10.56
C GLN A 344 -2.10 -5.65 11.90
N LEU A 345 -1.30 -6.02 12.90
CA LEU A 345 -1.76 -6.34 14.25
C LEU A 345 -1.58 -5.15 15.16
N ILE A 346 -2.57 -4.91 16.02
CA ILE A 346 -2.60 -3.82 16.99
C ILE A 346 -2.93 -4.41 18.35
N PHE A 347 -2.06 -4.15 19.33
CA PHE A 347 -2.30 -4.52 20.72
C PHE A 347 -1.89 -3.37 21.64
N SER A 348 -2.76 -3.03 22.58
CA SER A 348 -2.57 -1.94 23.52
C SER A 348 -2.53 -2.49 24.94
N PHE A 349 -1.58 -2.01 25.73
CA PHE A 349 -1.29 -2.53 27.06
C PHE A 349 -0.80 -1.40 27.99
N PRO A 350 -0.91 -1.58 29.31
CA PRO A 350 -0.35 -0.63 30.27
C PRO A 350 1.16 -0.49 30.09
N PRO A 351 1.75 0.72 30.14
CA PRO A 351 3.20 0.89 29.98
C PRO A 351 4.06 0.20 31.05
N SER A 352 3.46 -0.23 32.17
CA SER A 352 4.13 -1.00 33.22
C SER A 352 4.07 -2.52 32.99
N ASP A 353 3.35 -2.99 31.98
CA ASP A 353 3.16 -4.42 31.73
C ASP A 353 4.42 -5.04 31.14
N THR A 354 5.08 -5.90 31.92
CA THR A 354 6.27 -6.65 31.53
C THR A 354 5.94 -7.95 30.80
N THR A 355 4.67 -8.40 30.83
CA THR A 355 4.22 -9.64 30.21
C THR A 355 3.86 -9.48 28.73
N ALA A 356 3.72 -8.22 28.27
CA ALA A 356 3.31 -7.89 26.90
C ALA A 356 4.19 -8.56 25.83
N SER A 357 5.51 -8.61 26.00
CA SER A 357 6.43 -9.28 25.06
C SER A 357 6.10 -10.76 24.91
N ALA A 358 5.96 -11.48 26.02
CA ALA A 358 5.64 -12.91 26.03
C ALA A 358 4.26 -13.19 25.41
N TRP A 359 3.27 -12.34 25.72
CA TRP A 359 1.92 -12.45 25.15
C TRP A 359 1.90 -12.23 23.64
N ILE A 360 2.59 -11.19 23.16
CA ILE A 360 2.74 -10.91 21.73
C ILE A 360 3.40 -12.09 21.02
N SER A 361 4.46 -12.65 21.61
CA SER A 361 5.15 -13.82 21.06
C SER A 361 4.29 -15.07 21.02
N ALA A 362 3.44 -15.31 22.03
CA ALA A 362 2.48 -16.42 22.01
C ALA A 362 1.44 -16.26 20.88
N CYS A 363 0.87 -15.06 20.74
CA CYS A 363 -0.06 -14.75 19.64
C CYS A 363 0.60 -14.96 18.26
N LEU A 364 1.84 -14.47 18.08
CA LEU A 364 2.60 -14.66 16.85
C LEU A 364 2.95 -16.13 16.57
N ALA A 365 3.19 -16.94 17.60
CA ALA A 365 3.41 -18.37 17.45
C ALA A 365 2.14 -19.08 16.93
N ASP A 366 0.97 -18.75 17.47
CA ASP A 366 -0.30 -19.30 17.02
C ASP A 366 -0.66 -18.86 15.59
N ILE A 367 -0.41 -17.59 15.25
CA ILE A 367 -0.54 -17.08 13.88
C ILE A 367 0.40 -17.83 12.93
N SER A 368 1.65 -18.04 13.32
CA SER A 368 2.65 -18.78 12.53
C SER A 368 2.23 -20.25 12.32
N SER A 369 1.73 -20.90 13.38
CA SER A 369 1.17 -22.26 13.33
C SER A 369 -0.03 -22.34 12.39
N TRP A 370 -0.98 -21.41 12.53
CA TRP A 370 -2.15 -21.32 11.65
C TRP A 370 -1.74 -21.11 10.19
N MET A 371 -0.82 -20.17 9.93
CA MET A 371 -0.32 -19.89 8.57
C MET A 371 0.38 -21.11 7.97
N THR A 372 1.19 -21.81 8.76
CA THR A 372 1.88 -23.05 8.36
C THR A 372 0.87 -24.16 8.01
N ALA A 373 -0.16 -24.36 8.82
CA ALA A 373 -1.24 -25.30 8.54
C ALA A 373 -2.01 -24.96 7.25
N HIS A 374 -2.08 -23.67 6.92
CA HIS A 374 -2.65 -23.15 5.68
C HIS A 374 -1.59 -22.92 4.60
N GLN A 375 -0.40 -23.50 4.70
CA GLN A 375 0.67 -23.39 3.69
C GLN A 375 1.03 -21.95 3.27
N LEU A 376 0.83 -20.98 4.16
CA LEU A 376 1.25 -19.59 3.99
C LEU A 376 2.57 -19.37 4.70
N LYS A 377 3.57 -18.86 3.96
CA LYS A 377 4.90 -18.63 4.52
C LYS A 377 5.00 -17.21 5.06
N LEU A 378 4.92 -17.06 6.39
CA LEU A 378 5.26 -15.81 7.05
C LEU A 378 6.74 -15.46 6.82
N ASN A 379 7.05 -14.18 6.68
CA ASN A 379 8.39 -13.67 6.43
C ASN A 379 8.90 -12.85 7.62
N PRO A 380 9.62 -13.48 8.57
CA PRO A 380 10.11 -12.80 9.76
C PRO A 380 11.04 -11.63 9.44
N SER A 381 11.87 -11.74 8.40
CA SER A 381 12.85 -10.70 8.04
C SER A 381 12.24 -9.41 7.51
N LYS A 382 10.99 -9.46 7.04
CA LYS A 382 10.24 -8.27 6.60
C LYS A 382 9.12 -7.89 7.56
N THR A 383 8.98 -8.63 8.66
CA THR A 383 8.01 -8.26 9.69
C THR A 383 8.55 -7.06 10.46
N GLU A 384 7.81 -5.96 10.47
CA GLU A 384 8.20 -4.74 11.18
C GLU A 384 7.41 -4.61 12.49
N LEU A 385 8.09 -4.25 13.57
CA LEU A 385 7.51 -3.92 14.87
C LEU A 385 7.67 -2.42 15.12
N LEU A 386 6.57 -1.71 15.37
CA LEU A 386 6.58 -0.32 15.81
C LEU A 386 5.92 -0.22 17.19
N ILE A 387 6.60 0.39 18.14
CA ILE A 387 6.04 0.70 19.47
C ILE A 387 5.56 2.14 19.48
N ILE A 388 4.32 2.33 19.89
CA ILE A 388 3.70 3.63 20.17
C ILE A 388 3.62 3.76 21.69
N PRO A 389 4.51 4.53 22.33
CA PRO A 389 4.50 4.67 23.78
C PRO A 389 3.27 5.46 24.25
N GLY A 390 2.76 5.06 25.42
CA GLY A 390 1.82 5.85 26.21
C GLY A 390 2.51 7.08 26.83
N ASP A 391 1.74 8.11 27.15
CA ASP A 391 2.25 9.31 27.83
C ASP A 391 1.84 9.32 29.32
N PRO A 392 2.78 9.42 30.28
CA PRO A 392 4.25 9.39 30.16
C PRO A 392 4.79 7.96 30.31
N SER A 393 5.55 7.45 29.34
CA SER A 393 6.30 6.20 29.49
C SER A 393 7.77 6.35 29.12
N PRO A 394 8.70 5.72 29.86
CA PRO A 394 10.05 5.49 29.36
C PRO A 394 9.99 4.60 28.12
N ALA A 395 11.04 4.65 27.30
CA ALA A 395 11.18 3.74 26.17
C ALA A 395 11.17 2.28 26.67
N GLN A 396 10.25 1.47 26.16
CA GLN A 396 10.25 0.03 26.41
C GLN A 396 11.08 -0.66 25.34
N ASP A 397 12.14 -1.35 25.77
CA ASP A 397 12.85 -2.33 24.96
C ASP A 397 12.02 -3.63 24.92
N LEU A 398 10.96 -3.61 24.09
CA LEU A 398 10.10 -4.77 23.87
C LEU A 398 10.61 -5.52 22.63
N VAL A 399 11.32 -6.62 22.86
CA VAL A 399 11.75 -7.55 21.81
C VAL A 399 10.75 -8.70 21.78
N ILE A 400 10.34 -9.14 20.59
CA ILE A 400 9.39 -10.24 20.42
C ILE A 400 10.05 -11.38 19.64
N SER A 401 9.80 -12.61 20.05
CA SER A 401 10.19 -13.81 19.30
C SER A 401 9.11 -14.20 18.29
N LEU A 402 9.52 -14.46 17.05
CA LEU A 402 8.70 -15.06 15.99
C LEU A 402 9.47 -16.26 15.41
N SER A 403 9.05 -17.47 15.77
CA SER A 403 9.79 -18.70 15.46
C SER A 403 11.24 -18.61 15.99
N ASN A 404 12.25 -18.68 15.12
CA ASN A 404 13.66 -18.59 15.50
C ASN A 404 14.23 -17.16 15.34
N TYR A 405 13.37 -16.16 15.12
CA TYR A 405 13.78 -14.78 14.87
C TYR A 405 13.39 -13.89 16.06
N MET A 406 14.29 -12.99 16.43
CA MET A 406 14.03 -11.92 17.38
C MET A 406 13.77 -10.63 16.61
N ILE A 407 12.59 -10.04 16.81
CA ILE A 407 12.18 -8.81 16.14
C ILE A 407 12.27 -7.68 17.15
N SER A 408 13.15 -6.73 16.86
CA SER A 408 13.32 -5.52 17.65
C SER A 408 12.46 -4.37 17.11
N PRO A 409 12.05 -3.41 17.96
CA PRO A 409 11.27 -2.26 17.53
C PRO A 409 12.05 -1.35 16.57
N SER A 410 11.39 -0.93 15.51
CA SER A 410 11.89 0.09 14.60
C SER A 410 11.40 1.48 15.01
N ALA A 411 12.23 2.51 14.79
CA ALA A 411 11.84 3.90 15.03
C ALA A 411 10.75 4.38 14.07
N THR A 412 10.75 3.84 12.85
CA THR A 412 9.75 4.05 11.82
C THR A 412 9.41 2.75 11.11
N ALA A 413 8.19 2.65 10.57
CA ALA A 413 7.74 1.50 9.79
C ALA A 413 6.98 2.00 8.54
N ARG A 414 7.08 1.27 7.43
CA ARG A 414 6.40 1.65 6.18
C ARG A 414 5.13 0.83 6.00
N ASN A 415 4.00 1.46 6.28
CA ASN A 415 2.68 0.84 6.22
C ASN A 415 1.87 1.37 5.03
N LEU A 416 1.53 0.50 4.07
CA LEU A 416 0.76 0.83 2.85
C LEU A 416 1.24 2.12 2.13
N GLY A 417 2.56 2.31 2.06
CA GLY A 417 3.17 3.47 1.40
C GLY A 417 3.38 4.71 2.28
N VAL A 418 2.85 4.73 3.50
CA VAL A 418 3.05 5.80 4.49
C VAL A 418 4.11 5.40 5.51
N THR A 419 4.99 6.33 5.87
CA THR A 419 6.02 6.08 6.90
C THR A 419 5.49 6.58 8.25
N MET A 420 5.26 5.65 9.17
CA MET A 420 4.79 5.93 10.52
C MET A 420 6.00 5.99 11.46
N ASP A 421 5.93 6.88 12.45
CA ASP A 421 6.90 6.98 13.54
C ASP A 421 6.22 6.68 14.88
N ASN A 422 7.02 6.40 15.91
CA ASN A 422 6.51 6.07 17.25
C ASN A 422 5.67 7.18 17.88
N GLN A 423 5.76 8.43 17.40
CA GLN A 423 4.92 9.54 17.86
C GLN A 423 3.68 9.75 17.01
N LEU A 424 3.49 8.98 15.92
CA LEU A 424 2.46 9.24 14.90
C LEU A 424 2.51 10.68 14.40
N SER A 425 3.71 11.26 14.32
CA SER A 425 3.90 12.64 13.84
C SER A 425 3.86 12.73 12.32
N PHE A 426 4.18 11.63 11.64
CA PHE A 426 4.36 11.53 10.19
C PHE A 426 5.45 12.46 9.64
N SER A 427 6.34 12.98 10.49
CA SER A 427 7.33 13.99 10.10
C SER A 427 8.29 13.49 9.02
N SER A 428 8.76 12.25 9.16
CA SER A 428 9.62 11.59 8.16
C SER A 428 8.89 11.39 6.83
N HIS A 429 7.62 10.96 6.88
CA HIS A 429 6.80 10.81 5.69
C HIS A 429 6.61 12.15 4.96
N VAL A 430 6.18 13.19 5.67
CA VAL A 430 5.98 14.54 5.11
C VAL A 430 7.27 15.07 4.49
N THR A 431 8.42 14.86 5.15
CA THR A 431 9.73 15.26 4.62
C THR A 431 10.04 14.55 3.30
N ASN A 432 9.87 13.22 3.26
CA ASN A 432 10.13 12.41 2.07
C ASN A 432 9.22 12.80 0.89
N VAL A 433 7.92 12.98 1.15
CA VAL A 433 6.96 13.44 0.14
C VAL A 433 7.33 14.83 -0.36
N THR A 434 7.69 15.76 0.53
CA THR A 434 8.08 17.13 0.17
C THR A 434 9.36 17.15 -0.68
N CYS A 435 10.36 16.34 -0.34
CA CYS A 435 11.58 16.20 -1.14
C CYS A 435 11.27 15.67 -2.54
N SER A 436 10.44 14.62 -2.63
CA SER A 436 10.03 14.03 -3.91
C SER A 436 9.26 15.05 -4.78
N PHE A 437 8.36 15.82 -4.17
CA PHE A 437 7.62 16.90 -4.81
C PHE A 437 8.54 18.00 -5.34
N ARG A 438 9.49 18.48 -4.53
CA ARG A 438 10.44 19.52 -4.94
C ARG A 438 11.28 19.06 -6.13
N PHE A 439 11.73 17.81 -6.09
CA PHE A 439 12.45 17.18 -7.20
C PHE A 439 11.59 17.20 -8.48
N LEU A 440 10.35 16.72 -8.42
CA LEU A 440 9.45 16.69 -9.58
C LEU A 440 9.15 18.08 -10.13
N LEU A 441 8.84 19.06 -9.28
CA LEU A 441 8.59 20.43 -9.71
C LEU A 441 9.81 21.06 -10.36
N TYR A 442 10.99 20.83 -9.82
CA TYR A 442 12.24 21.31 -10.42
C TYR A 442 12.40 20.77 -11.84
N HIS A 443 12.13 19.48 -12.05
CA HIS A 443 12.21 18.86 -13.36
C HIS A 443 11.12 19.35 -14.33
N ILE A 444 9.87 19.48 -13.87
CA ILE A 444 8.78 20.06 -14.67
C ILE A 444 9.15 21.49 -15.08
N ARG A 445 9.71 22.29 -14.16
CA ARG A 445 10.18 23.66 -14.45
C ARG A 445 11.23 23.69 -15.55
N ARG A 446 12.16 22.72 -15.57
CA ARG A 446 13.20 22.65 -16.61
C ARG A 446 12.64 22.38 -18.00
N ILE A 447 11.60 21.56 -18.10
CA ILE A 447 10.96 21.23 -19.40
C ILE A 447 9.78 22.13 -19.74
N ARG A 448 9.36 23.01 -18.82
CA ARG A 448 8.21 23.92 -18.97
C ARG A 448 8.18 24.68 -20.30
N PRO A 449 9.30 25.17 -20.88
CA PRO A 449 9.28 25.85 -22.18
C PRO A 449 8.82 24.96 -23.35
N PHE A 450 8.95 23.65 -23.22
CA PHE A 450 8.60 22.67 -24.26
C PHE A 450 7.21 22.06 -24.07
N LEU A 451 6.48 22.47 -23.02
CA LEU A 451 5.18 21.93 -22.67
C LEU A 451 4.07 22.94 -22.95
N SER A 452 2.97 22.45 -23.52
CA SER A 452 1.71 23.18 -23.53
C SER A 452 1.18 23.39 -22.09
N THR A 453 0.29 24.37 -21.91
CA THR A 453 -0.39 24.58 -20.62
C THR A 453 -1.15 23.33 -20.18
N GLN A 454 -1.84 22.67 -21.12
CA GLN A 454 -2.58 21.45 -20.87
C GLN A 454 -1.65 20.30 -20.41
N ALA A 455 -0.55 20.05 -21.14
CA ALA A 455 0.41 19.02 -20.77
C ALA A 455 1.04 19.30 -19.40
N THR A 456 1.33 20.58 -19.09
CA THR A 456 1.84 20.99 -17.78
C THR A 456 0.84 20.71 -16.67
N GLN A 457 -0.44 21.03 -16.86
CA GLN A 457 -1.49 20.73 -15.89
C GLN A 457 -1.60 19.22 -15.62
N VAL A 458 -1.62 18.40 -16.68
CA VAL A 458 -1.67 16.94 -16.53
C VAL A 458 -0.44 16.40 -15.79
N LEU A 459 0.76 16.91 -16.08
CA LEU A 459 1.98 16.50 -15.37
C LEU A 459 1.95 16.89 -13.89
N VAL A 460 1.53 18.11 -13.55
CA VAL A 460 1.39 18.53 -12.15
C VAL A 460 0.31 17.70 -11.45
N GLN A 461 -0.85 17.48 -12.07
CA GLN A 461 -1.91 16.68 -11.47
C GLN A 461 -1.46 15.23 -11.21
N SER A 462 -0.84 14.60 -12.21
CA SER A 462 -0.48 13.16 -12.16
C SER A 462 0.77 12.84 -11.34
N LEU A 463 1.73 13.76 -11.24
CA LEU A 463 3.01 13.52 -10.57
C LEU A 463 3.11 14.15 -9.19
N VAL A 464 2.48 15.31 -9.02
CA VAL A 464 2.61 16.13 -7.82
C VAL A 464 1.36 16.03 -6.96
N ILE A 465 0.20 16.40 -7.51
CA ILE A 465 -1.05 16.48 -6.74
C ILE A 465 -1.48 15.07 -6.31
N SER A 466 -1.43 14.09 -7.20
CA SER A 466 -1.73 12.68 -6.88
C SER A 466 -0.93 12.13 -5.68
N ARG A 467 0.33 12.54 -5.52
CA ARG A 467 1.20 12.13 -4.40
C ARG A 467 0.88 12.88 -3.12
N LEU A 468 0.47 14.14 -3.22
CA LEU A 468 0.02 14.94 -2.09
C LEU A 468 -1.35 14.49 -1.60
N ASP A 469 -2.22 14.00 -2.49
CA ASP A 469 -3.55 13.52 -2.16
C ASP A 469 -3.53 12.12 -1.54
N TYR A 470 -2.54 11.30 -1.89
CA TYR A 470 -2.42 9.95 -1.34
C TYR A 470 -2.31 9.94 0.19
N CYS A 471 -3.32 9.39 0.86
CA CYS A 471 -3.41 9.26 2.33
C CYS A 471 -3.31 10.59 3.09
N ASN A 472 -3.72 11.70 2.49
CA ASN A 472 -3.56 13.02 3.08
C ASN A 472 -4.44 13.26 4.32
N SER A 473 -5.52 12.47 4.50
CA SER A 473 -6.41 12.55 5.65
C SER A 473 -5.70 12.22 6.96
N LEU A 474 -4.65 11.39 6.91
CA LEU A 474 -3.79 11.10 8.07
C LEU A 474 -3.12 12.36 8.63
N LEU A 475 -2.94 13.40 7.80
CA LEU A 475 -2.29 14.66 8.16
C LEU A 475 -3.29 15.74 8.61
N ALA A 476 -4.59 15.43 8.69
CA ALA A 476 -5.63 16.41 9.05
C ALA A 476 -5.36 17.06 10.42
N ALA A 477 -4.99 16.28 11.43
CA ALA A 477 -4.65 16.79 12.76
C ALA A 477 -3.44 17.73 12.72
N ALA A 478 -2.38 17.37 11.97
CA ALA A 478 -1.21 18.22 11.77
C ALA A 478 -1.58 19.53 11.07
N ARG A 479 -2.49 19.49 10.09
CA ARG A 479 -3.01 20.68 9.39
C ARG A 479 -3.81 21.60 10.32
N ILE A 480 -4.70 21.03 11.16
CA ILE A 480 -5.46 21.79 12.16
C ILE A 480 -4.50 22.47 13.15
N ARG A 481 -3.53 21.72 13.66
CA ARG A 481 -2.49 22.24 14.57
C ARG A 481 -1.69 23.35 13.91
N PHE A 482 -1.21 23.15 12.68
CA PHE A 482 -0.47 24.17 11.93
C PHE A 482 -1.31 25.45 11.74
N LYS A 483 -2.56 25.32 11.28
CA LYS A 483 -3.47 26.47 11.12
C LYS A 483 -3.69 27.20 12.44
N THR A 484 -3.91 26.47 13.53
CA THR A 484 -4.10 27.03 14.87
C THR A 484 -2.85 27.80 15.33
N LEU A 485 -1.66 27.21 15.17
CA LEU A 485 -0.39 27.85 15.51
C LEU A 485 -0.11 29.09 14.64
N MET A 486 -0.41 29.02 13.35
CA MET A 486 -0.27 30.15 12.42
C MET A 486 -1.23 31.29 12.76
N LEU A 487 -2.48 30.99 13.11
CA LEU A 487 -3.45 31.99 13.56
C LEU A 487 -2.99 32.63 14.88
N ALA A 488 -2.53 31.82 15.84
CA ALA A 488 -1.98 32.33 17.11
C ALA A 488 -0.73 33.20 16.90
N TYR A 489 0.19 32.80 16.01
CA TYR A 489 1.36 33.60 15.64
C TYR A 489 0.96 34.93 14.99
N LYS A 490 0.04 34.90 14.03
CA LYS A 490 -0.47 36.10 13.37
C LYS A 490 -1.19 37.02 14.36
N ALA A 491 -1.97 36.47 15.29
CA ALA A 491 -2.62 37.23 16.35
C ALA A 491 -1.63 37.94 17.27
N LYS A 492 -0.46 37.33 17.50
CA LYS A 492 0.60 37.91 18.31
C LYS A 492 1.47 38.93 17.56
N ASN A 493 1.79 38.68 16.28
CA ASN A 493 2.88 39.36 15.57
C ASN A 493 2.47 40.06 14.26
N GLY A 494 1.20 39.98 13.83
CA GLY A 494 0.75 40.54 12.56
C GLY A 494 -0.64 41.18 12.62
N PRO A 495 -1.09 41.82 11.53
CA PRO A 495 -2.44 42.38 11.46
C PRO A 495 -3.45 41.25 11.33
N VAL A 496 -4.30 41.09 12.36
CA VAL A 496 -5.46 40.19 12.36
C VAL A 496 -6.69 40.94 12.89
N PRO A 497 -7.90 40.46 12.60
CA PRO A 497 -9.11 40.98 13.24
C PRO A 497 -9.02 40.98 14.77
N SER A 498 -9.53 42.03 15.42
CA SER A 498 -9.46 42.24 16.88
C SER A 498 -9.96 41.03 17.68
N TYR A 499 -11.07 40.42 17.24
CA TYR A 499 -11.65 39.25 17.91
C TYR A 499 -10.69 38.04 18.04
N LEU A 500 -9.73 37.86 17.11
CA LEU A 500 -8.72 36.80 17.23
C LEU A 500 -7.59 37.17 18.19
N LYS A 501 -7.28 38.46 18.30
CA LYS A 501 -6.26 38.98 19.23
C LYS A 501 -6.73 38.82 20.67
N ASP A 502 -8.01 39.08 20.91
CA ASP A 502 -8.64 39.00 22.24
C ASP A 502 -8.75 37.55 22.75
N LEU A 503 -8.79 36.56 21.84
CA LEU A 503 -8.81 35.14 22.17
C LEU A 503 -7.43 34.58 22.59
N VAL A 504 -6.33 35.30 22.36
CA VAL A 504 -4.97 34.81 22.62
C VAL A 504 -4.32 35.63 23.74
N THR A 505 -4.31 35.08 24.96
CA THR A 505 -3.57 35.67 26.09
C THR A 505 -2.13 35.17 26.14
N PRO A 506 -1.11 36.02 25.97
CA PRO A 506 0.28 35.61 26.08
C PRO A 506 0.59 35.13 27.51
N ARG A 507 1.18 33.94 27.65
CA ARG A 507 1.66 33.48 28.96
C ARG A 507 2.85 34.33 29.40
N THR A 508 2.68 35.15 30.44
CA THR A 508 3.75 35.82 31.16
C THR A 508 4.28 34.88 32.24
N ALA A 509 5.52 34.40 32.08
CA ALA A 509 6.17 33.66 33.15
C ALA A 509 6.71 34.68 34.18
N PRO A 510 6.54 34.44 35.49
CA PRO A 510 7.03 35.35 36.54
C PRO A 510 8.57 35.40 36.62
N ARG A 511 9.26 34.47 35.95
CA ARG A 511 10.73 34.42 35.84
C ARG A 511 11.15 34.33 34.39
N SER A 512 12.29 34.93 34.05
CA SER A 512 12.88 34.78 32.72
C SER A 512 13.31 33.32 32.51
N LEU A 513 12.72 32.66 31.52
CA LEU A 513 13.07 31.28 31.14
C LEU A 513 14.06 31.31 29.98
N ARG A 514 15.04 30.39 29.93
CA ARG A 514 15.97 30.26 28.77
C ARG A 514 15.27 30.14 27.40
N SER A 515 13.99 29.75 27.38
CA SER A 515 13.19 29.61 26.17
C SER A 515 12.52 30.90 25.69
N THR A 516 12.55 32.01 26.45
CA THR A 516 11.85 33.27 26.09
C THR A 516 12.35 33.88 24.78
N SER A 517 13.61 33.65 24.41
CA SER A 517 14.22 34.13 23.16
C SER A 517 13.99 33.22 21.95
N THR A 518 13.45 32.01 22.14
CA THR A 518 13.46 30.97 21.08
C THR A 518 12.26 30.99 20.13
N ALA A 519 11.31 31.92 20.31
CA ALA A 519 10.10 32.08 19.48
C ALA A 519 9.35 30.77 19.16
N ARG A 520 9.42 29.76 20.05
CA ARG A 520 8.80 28.46 19.83
C ARG A 520 7.28 28.54 20.00
N LEU A 521 6.54 28.18 18.96
CA LEU A 521 5.09 28.05 18.98
C LEU A 521 4.70 26.68 19.53
N VAL A 522 4.06 26.63 20.70
CA VAL A 522 3.52 25.41 21.31
C VAL A 522 1.99 25.53 21.34
N PRO A 523 1.23 24.48 20.97
CA PRO A 523 -0.23 24.54 21.09
C PRO A 523 -0.62 24.80 22.55
N PRO A 524 -1.56 25.71 22.82
CA PRO A 524 -2.13 25.84 24.16
C PRO A 524 -2.76 24.50 24.56
N SER A 525 -2.47 24.02 25.77
CA SER A 525 -3.17 22.85 26.31
C SER A 525 -4.64 23.22 26.48
N LEU A 526 -5.53 22.57 25.74
CA LEU A 526 -6.95 22.61 26.03
C LEU A 526 -7.16 21.91 27.37
N ARG A 527 -7.18 22.66 28.47
CA ARG A 527 -7.89 22.20 29.65
C ARG A 527 -9.35 22.26 29.26
N GLU A 528 -9.98 21.10 29.03
CA GLU A 528 -11.42 21.02 29.13
C GLU A 528 -11.80 21.66 30.47
N LYS A 529 -12.50 22.80 30.42
CA LYS A 529 -13.25 23.24 31.59
C LYS A 529 -14.17 22.06 31.87
N ALA A 530 -13.95 21.38 33.00
CA ALA A 530 -14.90 20.43 33.52
C ALA A 530 -16.28 21.06 33.37
N ALA A 531 -17.10 20.50 32.47
CA ALA A 531 -18.47 20.90 32.36
C ALA A 531 -19.03 20.80 33.77
N ARG A 532 -19.49 21.94 34.32
CA ARG A 532 -20.27 21.91 35.54
C ARG A 532 -21.46 21.02 35.22
N ARG A 533 -21.39 19.76 35.65
CA ARG A 533 -22.55 18.87 35.70
C ARG A 533 -23.50 19.55 36.67
N ASN A 534 -24.47 20.29 36.13
CA ASN A 534 -25.69 20.57 36.87
C ASN A 534 -26.29 19.20 37.21
N PRO A 535 -26.62 18.91 38.48
CA PRO A 535 -27.34 17.70 38.82
C PRO A 535 -28.71 17.72 38.12
N PRO A 536 -29.27 16.54 37.78
CA PRO A 536 -30.52 16.47 37.03
C PRO A 536 -31.65 17.10 37.85
N HIS A 537 -32.36 18.04 37.24
CA HIS A 537 -33.65 18.50 37.70
C HIS A 537 -34.62 17.30 37.68
N ASN A 538 -34.88 16.73 38.86
CA ASN A 538 -36.07 15.93 39.10
C ASN A 538 -37.26 16.90 39.23
N GLU A 539 -37.97 17.12 38.13
CA GLU A 539 -39.37 17.54 38.20
C GLU A 539 -40.23 16.28 38.33
N HIS A 540 -40.82 16.05 39.50
CA HIS A 540 -42.23 15.70 39.69
C HIS A 540 -42.51 15.43 41.18
N GLY A 541 -43.49 16.17 41.75
CA GLY A 541 -44.36 15.62 42.80
C GLY A 541 -44.19 16.13 44.24
N ARG A 542 -44.72 17.32 44.52
CA ARG A 542 -45.50 17.73 45.73
C ARG A 542 -45.19 17.07 47.10
N ARG A 543 -44.80 17.88 48.09
CA ARG A 543 -45.59 18.18 49.32
C ARG A 543 -44.94 19.27 50.17
N LEU A 544 -45.80 20.07 50.81
CA LEU A 544 -45.56 21.26 51.64
C LEU A 544 -44.75 20.99 52.94
N PRO A 545 -44.10 22.02 53.53
CA PRO A 545 -43.55 22.03 54.91
C PRO A 545 -44.70 22.32 55.93
N PRO A 546 -44.56 22.45 57.28
CA PRO A 546 -43.38 22.94 58.03
C PRO A 546 -43.21 22.46 59.51
N ARG A 547 -42.20 23.05 60.19
CA ARG A 547 -42.13 23.54 61.59
C ARG A 547 -41.18 22.88 62.60
N GLY A 548 -40.41 23.77 63.25
CA GLY A 548 -39.90 23.70 64.64
C GLY A 548 -38.52 23.05 64.78
N GLU A 549 -37.57 23.50 65.60
CA GLU A 549 -37.46 24.57 66.60
C GLU A 549 -35.96 24.81 66.87
N VAL A 550 -35.58 26.08 67.03
CA VAL A 550 -34.68 26.74 68.01
C VAL A 550 -33.26 26.18 68.34
N PRO A 551 -32.24 27.07 68.54
CA PRO A 551 -30.81 26.75 68.59
C PRO A 551 -30.17 26.86 69.99
N VAL A 552 -29.08 26.12 70.24
CA VAL A 552 -28.04 26.36 71.28
C VAL A 552 -26.81 25.51 70.86
N GLY A 553 -25.54 25.89 70.89
CA GLY A 553 -24.80 27.06 71.35
C GLY A 553 -23.32 26.65 71.47
N SER A 554 -22.42 27.65 71.43
CA SER A 554 -21.01 27.64 71.87
C SER A 554 -20.00 26.73 71.12
N ALA A 555 -18.71 27.03 71.01
CA ALA A 555 -17.86 28.21 71.10
C ALA A 555 -16.42 27.70 70.84
N GLN A 556 -15.56 28.55 70.25
CA GLN A 556 -14.09 28.45 70.23
C GLN A 556 -13.46 27.28 69.42
N GLY A 557 -12.36 27.42 68.70
CA GLY A 557 -11.33 28.45 68.74
C GLY A 557 -10.46 28.49 67.49
N ILE A 558 -9.57 29.47 67.53
CA ILE A 558 -8.81 30.09 66.47
C ILE A 558 -7.50 29.30 66.20
N TYR A 559 -7.09 29.29 64.92
CA TYR A 559 -5.75 29.20 64.30
C TYR A 559 -4.50 29.37 65.22
N PRO A 560 -3.25 28.98 64.82
CA PRO A 560 -2.75 28.98 63.43
C PRO A 560 -1.68 27.91 63.03
N SER A 561 -1.40 27.81 61.73
CA SER A 561 -0.09 27.44 61.15
C SER A 561 0.95 28.57 61.46
N PRO A 562 2.26 28.53 61.12
CA PRO A 562 2.99 27.59 60.26
C PRO A 562 4.38 27.17 60.77
N GLN A 563 4.96 26.14 60.14
CA GLN A 563 6.33 26.14 59.60
C GLN A 563 6.38 25.23 58.38
#